data_AF-A0A937YBJ0-F1
#
_entry.id   AF-A0A937YBJ0-F1
#
_cell.length_a   1.000
_cell.length_b   1.000
_cell.length_c   1.000
_cell.angle_alpha   90.00
_cell.angle_beta   90.00
_cell.angle_gamma   90.00
#
_symmetry.space_group_name_H-M   'P 1'
#
loop_
_entity.id
_entity.type
_entity.pdbx_description
1 polymer ?
#
loop_
_entity_poly.entity_id
_entity_poly.type
_entity_poly.pdbx_seq_one_letter_code
_entity_poly.pdbx_strand_id
1 'polypeptide(L)' 'NPRQMISLRSPPDVIERWKATGPGWQTRMAEKLAKGPSTRAKRAA' A
#
# COMPACT_ATOMS: atom_id res chain seq x y z
N ASN A 1 18.21 -0.30 -3.07
CA ASN A 1 17.36 -0.93 -2.03
C ASN A 1 16.65 -2.17 -2.57
N PRO A 2 16.97 -3.37 -2.07
CA PRO A 2 16.17 -4.56 -2.37
C PRO A 2 14.75 -4.37 -1.83
N ARG A 3 13.73 -4.64 -2.66
CA ARG A 3 12.32 -4.61 -2.22
C ARG A 3 12.04 -5.86 -1.41
N GLN A 4 11.65 -5.68 -0.15
CA GLN A 4 11.22 -6.80 0.70
C GLN A 4 9.77 -7.13 0.39
N MET A 5 9.48 -8.41 0.18
CA MET A 5 8.11 -8.90 0.08
C MET A 5 7.51 -8.93 1.49
N ILE A 6 6.58 -8.01 1.75
CA ILE A 6 5.87 -7.93 3.03
C ILE A 6 4.43 -8.37 2.78
N SER A 7 3.92 -9.26 3.65
CA SER A 7 2.50 -9.62 3.67
C SER A 7 1.74 -8.59 4.50
N LEU A 8 1.12 -7.61 3.81
CA LEU A 8 0.24 -6.62 4.43
C LEU A 8 -1.22 -7.05 4.26
N ARG A 9 -1.99 -7.01 5.34
CA ARG A 9 -3.44 -7.20 5.30
C ARG A 9 -4.09 -5.92 4.79
N SER A 10 -4.43 -5.90 3.51
CA SER A 10 -5.25 -4.85 2.91
C SER A 10 -6.67 -5.36 2.70
N PRO A 11 -7.70 -4.50 2.85
CA PRO A 11 -9.04 -4.80 2.39
C PRO A 11 -9.05 -5.21 0.90
N PRO A 12 -9.88 -6.20 0.51
CA PRO A 12 -9.88 -6.73 -0.85
C PRO A 12 -10.34 -5.71 -1.90
N ASP A 13 -11.25 -4.80 -1.55
CA ASP A 13 -11.73 -3.71 -2.39
C ASP A 13 -10.60 -2.76 -2.82
N VAL A 14 -9.67 -2.47 -1.91
CA VAL A 14 -8.48 -1.65 -2.20
C VAL A 14 -7.55 -2.38 -3.17
N ILE A 15 -7.32 -3.68 -2.96
CA ILE A 15 -6.48 -4.50 -3.85
C ILE A 15 -7.08 -4.53 -5.26
N GLU A 16 -8.39 -4.75 -5.39
CA GLU A 16 -9.07 -4.75 -6.69
C GLU A 16 -8.97 -3.39 -7.39
N ARG A 17 -9.15 -2.29 -6.66
CA ARG A 17 -8.95 -0.92 -7.18
C ARG A 17 -7.54 -0.73 -7.74
N TRP A 18 -6.52 -1.24 -7.05
CA TRP A 18 -5.14 -1.15 -7.52
C TRP A 18 -4.87 -2.09 -8.70
N LYS A 19 -5.31 -3.35 -8.64
CA LYS A 19 -5.20 -4.30 -9.76
C LYS A 19 -5.83 -3.74 -11.04
N ALA A 20 -6.96 -3.06 -10.92
CA ALA A 20 -7.63 -2.40 -12.05
C ALA A 20 -6.79 -1.29 -12.70
N THR A 21 -5.77 -0.75 -12.02
CA THR A 21 -4.82 0.20 -12.63
C THR A 21 -3.85 -0.47 -13.61
N GLY A 22 -3.79 -1.80 -13.65
CA GLY A 22 -2.98 -2.59 -14.57
C GLY A 22 -1.69 -3.16 -13.96
N PRO A 23 -0.85 -3.80 -14.79
CA PRO A 23 0.41 -4.40 -14.37
C PRO A 23 1.30 -3.38 -13.63
N GLY A 24 1.96 -3.82 -12.56
CA GLY A 24 2.81 -2.94 -11.73
C GLY A 24 2.03 -2.10 -10.70
N TRP A 25 0.75 -2.39 -10.47
CA TRP A 25 -0.04 -1.75 -9.41
C TRP A 25 0.61 -1.84 -8.02
N GLN A 26 1.33 -2.92 -7.71
CA GLN A 26 2.08 -3.05 -6.45
C GLN A 26 3.18 -1.99 -6.34
N THR A 27 3.90 -1.72 -7.44
CA THR A 27 4.91 -0.65 -7.50
C THR A 27 4.26 0.72 -7.31
N ARG A 28 3.13 0.99 -7.99
CA ARG A 28 2.40 2.25 -7.82
C ARG A 28 1.84 2.43 -6.41
N MET A 29 1.32 1.37 -5.81
CA MET A 29 0.86 1.35 -4.42
C MET A 29 2.03 1.63 -3.47
N ALA A 30 3.19 0.99 -3.67
CA ALA A 30 4.38 1.22 -2.87
C ALA A 30 4.89 2.66 -3.00
N GLU A 31 4.94 3.23 -4.21
CA GLU A 31 5.31 4.62 -4.44
C GLU A 31 4.32 5.61 -3.80
N LYS A 32 3.02 5.31 -3.85
CA LYS A 32 1.97 6.13 -3.22
C LYS A 32 2.02 6.05 -1.70
N LEU A 33 2.30 4.87 -1.13
CA LEU A 33 2.54 4.69 0.31
C LEU A 33 3.83 5.39 0.75
N ALA A 34 4.87 5.42 -0.09
CA ALA A 34 6.11 6.14 0.20
C ALA A 34 5.96 7.66 0.13
N LYS A 35 5.07 8.17 -0.74
CA LYS A 35 4.79 9.61 -0.93
C LYS A 35 3.70 10.16 -0.02
N GLY A 36 2.83 9.30 0.48
CA GLY A 36 1.75 9.71 1.37
C GLY A 36 2.32 10.28 2.67
N PRO A 37 1.73 11.34 3.24
CA PRO A 37 2.03 11.67 4.62
C PRO A 37 1.71 10.44 5.46
N SER A 38 2.67 10.02 6.29
CA SER A 38 2.42 9.17 7.46
C SER A 38 1.35 9.87 8.30
N THR A 39 0.08 9.67 7.94
CA THR A 39 -1.09 10.17 8.66
C THR A 39 -1.34 9.21 9.81
N ARG A 40 -0.45 9.31 10.78
CA ARG A 40 -0.69 9.34 12.22
C ARG A 40 -2.14 9.06 12.65
N ALA A 41 -2.34 8.18 13.65
CA ALA A 41 -2.79 8.61 15.00
C ALA A 41 -3.14 7.45 15.95
N LYS A 42 -2.74 7.65 17.21
CA LYS A 42 -3.31 7.11 18.46
C LYS A 42 -3.28 5.58 18.66
N ARG A 43 -2.22 5.08 19.31
CA ARG A 43 -2.43 3.99 20.27
C ARG A 43 -3.36 4.53 21.36
N ALA A 44 -4.57 4.02 21.37
CA ALA A 44 -5.42 4.00 22.53
C ALA A 44 -4.99 2.80 23.40
N ALA A 45 -4.64 3.10 24.65
CA ALA A 45 -4.73 2.31 25.89
C ALA A 45 -3.63 2.80 26.83
#